data_AF-A0A2T8KTQ4-F1
#
_entry.id   AF-A0A2T8KTQ4-F1
#
_cell.length_a   1.000
_cell.length_b   1.000
_cell.length_c   1.000
_cell.angle_alpha   90.00
_cell.angle_beta   90.00
_cell.angle_gamma   90.00
#
_symmetry.space_group_name_H-M   'P 1'
#
loop_
_entity.id
_entity.type
_entity.pdbx_description
1 polymer ?
#
loop_
_entity_poly.entity_id
_entity_poly.type
_entity_poly.pdbx_seq_one_letter_code
_entity_poly.pdbx_strand_id
1 'polypeptide(L)'
;MGYTMTEICDKFIEFFMHKKPETKDWRKVLVFREEWQRYKKHFYKRCQVRIDMETDSSLKQKLVVLARKVKKIDDEIEKHMELFTELRDNPADINAIVARRRKDFTGEFFRHLNFLVNAYNGLDERDGVARLGAKCLSAIHAYDCTLEQLDIESAQTKFDDILNSSSLEDACDKIKSLAKAKELDSSLILLINRAWAAAKDSTTMKDKVKDIMYNIYTTTKESLKSISPPEMKLIKYLLNIEDPEERFGALATAFSPGDEREAKDEDALYT
;
A
#
# COMPACT_ATOMS: atom_id res chain seq x y z
N MET A 1 23.85 -34.48 0.91
CA MET A 1 24.85 -33.76 0.09
C MET A 1 24.27 -32.41 -0.28
N GLY A 2 24.94 -31.31 0.08
CA GLY A 2 24.51 -29.97 -0.30
C GLY A 2 24.88 -29.67 -1.75
N TYR A 3 24.01 -28.97 -2.47
CA TYR A 3 24.34 -28.46 -3.80
C TYR A 3 25.30 -27.27 -3.68
N THR A 4 26.27 -27.19 -4.59
CA THR A 4 27.11 -26.01 -4.76
C THR A 4 26.32 -24.86 -5.38
N MET A 5 26.78 -23.62 -5.18
CA MET A 5 26.12 -22.43 -5.72
C MET A 5 25.91 -22.49 -7.23
N THR A 6 26.90 -23.03 -7.95
CA THR A 6 26.88 -23.20 -9.40
C THR A 6 25.80 -24.21 -9.83
N GLU A 7 25.67 -25.33 -9.13
CA GLU A 7 24.64 -26.35 -9.40
C GLU A 7 23.23 -25.83 -9.12
N ILE A 8 23.07 -24.99 -8.09
CA ILE A 8 21.80 -24.33 -7.78
C ILE A 8 21.41 -23.38 -8.91
N CYS A 9 22.32 -22.50 -9.36
CA CYS A 9 22.07 -21.60 -10.46
C CYS A 9 21.78 -22.35 -11.77
N ASP A 10 22.48 -23.45 -12.03
CA ASP A 10 22.26 -24.30 -13.20
C ASP A 10 20.86 -24.92 -13.21
N LYS A 11 20.35 -25.33 -12.05
CA LYS A 11 18.98 -25.80 -11.88
C LYS A 11 17.94 -24.70 -12.11
N PHE A 12 18.20 -23.46 -11.68
CA PHE A 12 17.32 -22.33 -11.98
C PHE A 12 17.27 -22.05 -13.49
N ILE A 13 18.41 -22.11 -14.18
CA ILE A 13 18.48 -21.94 -15.64
C ILE A 13 17.65 -23.05 -16.32
N GLU A 14 17.84 -24.30 -15.93
CA GLU A 14 17.07 -25.44 -16.46
C GLU A 14 15.57 -25.30 -16.18
N PHE A 15 15.22 -24.88 -14.96
CA PHE A 15 13.83 -24.68 -14.53
C PHE A 15 13.12 -23.63 -15.40
N PHE A 16 13.74 -22.46 -15.57
CA PHE A 16 13.16 -21.37 -16.37
C PHE A 16 13.17 -21.67 -17.88
N MET A 17 14.18 -22.38 -18.39
CA MET A 17 14.25 -22.72 -19.82
C MET A 17 13.30 -23.85 -20.24
N HIS A 18 13.14 -24.88 -19.40
CA HIS A 18 12.55 -26.15 -19.85
C HIS A 18 11.32 -26.58 -19.04
N LYS A 19 11.31 -26.35 -17.71
CA LYS A 19 10.23 -26.88 -16.85
C LYS A 19 9.03 -25.96 -16.76
N LYS A 20 9.27 -24.65 -16.77
CA LYS A 20 8.23 -23.63 -16.65
C LYS A 20 8.54 -22.51 -17.62
N PRO A 21 8.33 -22.63 -18.94
CA PRO A 21 8.73 -21.60 -19.90
C PRO A 21 7.84 -20.33 -19.84
N GLU A 22 6.70 -20.39 -19.14
CA GLU A 22 5.78 -19.28 -19.01
C GLU A 22 6.19 -18.31 -17.90
N THR A 23 6.13 -17.01 -18.21
CA THR A 23 6.55 -15.92 -17.31
C THR A 23 5.73 -15.84 -16.02
N LYS A 24 4.49 -16.37 -16.01
CA LYS A 24 3.62 -16.41 -14.83
C LYS A 24 4.17 -17.32 -13.73
N ASP A 25 4.75 -18.46 -14.10
CA ASP A 25 5.35 -19.42 -13.17
C ASP A 25 6.67 -18.88 -12.61
N TRP A 26 7.38 -18.04 -13.38
CA TRP A 26 8.60 -17.39 -12.93
C TRP A 26 8.31 -16.41 -11.80
N ARG A 27 7.27 -15.58 -11.95
CA ARG A 27 6.89 -14.60 -10.93
C ARG A 27 6.68 -15.23 -9.55
N LYS A 28 6.06 -16.42 -9.47
CA LYS A 28 5.85 -17.11 -8.18
C LYS A 28 7.15 -17.53 -7.52
N VAL A 29 8.12 -17.99 -8.31
CA VAL A 29 9.45 -18.35 -7.79
C VAL A 29 10.21 -17.11 -7.35
N LEU A 30 10.18 -16.04 -8.15
CA LEU A 30 10.94 -14.82 -7.89
C LEU A 30 10.41 -14.02 -6.69
N VAL A 31 9.09 -14.00 -6.47
CA VAL A 31 8.45 -13.27 -5.36
C VAL A 31 8.63 -13.97 -4.01
N PHE A 32 8.34 -15.28 -3.93
CA PHE A 32 8.20 -15.97 -2.64
C PHE A 32 9.44 -16.72 -2.16
N ARG A 33 10.44 -16.93 -3.02
CA ARG A 33 11.67 -17.58 -2.58
C ARG A 33 12.63 -16.54 -2.01
N GLU A 34 12.77 -16.52 -0.69
CA GLU A 34 13.89 -15.83 -0.02
C GLU A 34 15.25 -16.25 -0.60
N GLU A 35 15.34 -17.52 -1.00
CA GLU A 35 16.44 -18.10 -1.75
C GLU A 35 16.78 -17.33 -3.04
N TRP A 36 15.79 -16.83 -3.77
CA TRP A 36 16.05 -16.07 -5.00
C TRP A 36 16.86 -14.81 -4.71
N GLN A 37 16.56 -14.07 -3.64
CA GLN A 37 17.33 -12.88 -3.27
C GLN A 37 18.79 -13.21 -2.94
N ARG A 38 19.04 -14.38 -2.33
CA ARG A 38 20.39 -14.90 -2.08
C ARG A 38 21.12 -15.31 -3.37
N TYR A 39 20.39 -15.83 -4.36
CA TYR A 39 20.95 -16.44 -5.56
C TYR A 39 20.99 -15.51 -6.78
N LYS A 40 20.22 -14.41 -6.83
CA LYS A 40 20.03 -13.57 -8.03
C LYS A 40 21.36 -13.09 -8.64
N LYS A 41 22.28 -12.57 -7.81
CA LYS A 41 23.60 -12.11 -8.28
C LYS A 41 24.43 -13.24 -8.92
N HIS A 42 24.41 -14.42 -8.31
CA HIS A 42 25.15 -15.58 -8.79
C HIS A 42 24.49 -16.20 -10.03
N PHE A 43 23.17 -16.18 -10.11
CA PHE A 43 22.41 -16.62 -11.27
C PHE A 43 22.81 -15.83 -12.52
N TYR A 44 22.81 -14.50 -12.47
CA TYR A 44 23.20 -13.69 -13.64
C TYR A 44 24.66 -13.89 -14.02
N LYS A 45 25.57 -14.02 -13.04
CA LYS A 45 26.98 -14.35 -13.30
C LYS A 45 27.11 -15.72 -13.98
N ARG A 46 26.34 -16.72 -13.54
CA ARG A 46 26.35 -18.06 -14.13
C ARG A 46 25.77 -18.08 -15.54
N CYS A 47 24.68 -17.34 -15.79
CA CYS A 47 24.15 -17.15 -17.14
C CYS A 47 25.21 -16.58 -18.08
N GLN A 48 25.97 -15.57 -17.66
CA GLN A 48 27.04 -14.99 -18.47
C GLN A 48 28.14 -16.01 -18.79
N VAL A 49 28.61 -16.76 -17.78
CA VAL A 49 29.61 -17.83 -17.99
C VAL A 49 29.11 -18.88 -19.00
N ARG A 50 27.84 -19.30 -18.92
CA ARG A 50 27.27 -20.24 -19.91
C ARG A 50 27.18 -19.63 -21.31
N ILE A 51 26.81 -18.36 -21.43
CA ILE A 51 26.74 -17.66 -22.73
C ILE A 51 28.12 -17.56 -23.38
N ASP A 52 29.16 -17.31 -22.58
CA ASP A 52 30.54 -17.17 -23.07
C ASP A 52 31.14 -18.50 -23.52
N MET A 53 30.76 -19.60 -22.85
CA MET A 53 31.22 -20.96 -23.15
C MET A 53 30.40 -21.68 -24.24
N GLU A 54 29.19 -21.20 -24.54
CA GLU A 54 28.30 -21.84 -25.51
C GLU A 54 28.73 -21.57 -26.96
N THR A 55 28.90 -22.66 -27.73
CA THR A 55 29.29 -22.62 -29.14
C THR A 55 28.09 -22.64 -30.08
N ASP A 56 26.96 -23.21 -29.65
CA ASP A 56 25.73 -23.21 -30.44
C ASP A 56 25.08 -21.81 -30.40
N SER A 57 25.02 -21.15 -31.57
CA SER A 57 24.47 -19.80 -31.71
C SER A 57 22.99 -19.70 -31.29
N SER A 58 22.19 -20.74 -31.53
CA SER A 58 20.78 -20.79 -31.15
C SER A 58 20.60 -20.90 -29.63
N LEU A 59 21.35 -21.80 -28.98
CA LEU A 59 21.32 -21.97 -27.52
C LEU A 59 21.87 -20.73 -26.81
N LYS A 60 22.95 -20.15 -27.33
CA LYS A 60 23.51 -18.89 -26.83
C LYS A 60 22.48 -17.76 -26.85
N GLN A 61 21.75 -17.60 -27.97
CA GLN A 61 20.69 -16.60 -28.06
C GLN A 61 19.55 -16.87 -27.08
N LYS A 62 19.15 -18.14 -26.89
CA LYS A 62 18.11 -18.51 -25.91
C LYS A 62 18.52 -18.15 -24.48
N LEU A 63 19.78 -18.38 -24.10
CA LEU A 63 20.32 -18.02 -22.78
C LEU A 63 20.35 -16.50 -22.57
N VAL A 64 20.76 -15.73 -23.58
CA VAL A 64 20.73 -14.26 -23.54
C VAL A 64 19.30 -13.75 -23.33
N VAL A 65 18.34 -14.27 -24.10
CA VAL A 65 16.93 -13.90 -23.99
C VAL A 65 16.36 -14.28 -22.62
N LEU A 66 16.70 -15.47 -22.11
CA LEU A 66 16.30 -15.93 -20.79
C LEU A 66 16.77 -14.97 -19.69
N ALA A 67 18.08 -14.70 -19.63
CA ALA A 67 18.67 -13.84 -18.62
C ALA A 67 18.05 -12.44 -18.64
N ARG A 68 17.82 -11.89 -19.84
CA ARG A 68 17.15 -10.59 -20.01
C ARG A 68 15.69 -10.60 -19.53
N LYS A 69 14.92 -11.65 -19.86
CA LYS A 69 13.52 -11.77 -19.44
C LYS A 69 13.38 -11.96 -17.92
N VAL A 70 14.20 -12.82 -17.33
CA VAL A 70 14.21 -13.03 -15.87
C VAL A 70 14.56 -11.73 -15.17
N LYS A 71 15.59 -11.01 -15.64
CA LYS A 71 15.96 -9.70 -15.09
C LYS A 71 14.83 -8.69 -15.17
N LYS A 72 14.18 -8.56 -16.31
CA LYS A 72 13.03 -7.65 -16.46
C LYS A 72 11.92 -7.96 -15.44
N ILE A 73 11.59 -9.22 -15.25
CA ILE A 73 10.54 -9.63 -14.31
C ILE A 73 10.97 -9.41 -12.86
N ASP A 74 12.24 -9.70 -12.53
CA ASP A 74 12.85 -9.46 -11.23
C ASP A 74 12.82 -7.96 -10.85
N ASP A 75 13.26 -7.10 -11.77
CA ASP A 75 13.25 -5.63 -11.59
C ASP A 75 11.80 -5.10 -11.41
N GLU A 76 10.83 -5.62 -12.18
CA GLU A 76 9.41 -5.29 -12.04
C GLU A 76 8.84 -5.72 -10.67
N ILE A 77 9.19 -6.94 -10.22
CA ILE A 77 8.78 -7.45 -8.90
C ILE A 77 9.37 -6.58 -7.80
N GLU A 78 10.68 -6.29 -7.86
CA GLU A 78 11.37 -5.50 -6.83
C GLU A 78 10.74 -4.12 -6.68
N LYS A 79 10.44 -3.44 -7.79
CA LYS A 79 9.72 -2.15 -7.77
C LYS A 79 8.34 -2.25 -7.12
N HIS A 80 7.53 -3.25 -7.47
CA HIS A 80 6.18 -3.38 -6.92
C HIS A 80 6.19 -3.83 -5.45
N MET A 81 7.13 -4.70 -5.07
CA MET A 81 7.30 -5.17 -3.70
C MET A 81 7.80 -4.08 -2.78
N GLU A 82 8.61 -3.14 -3.25
CA GLU A 82 9.04 -1.96 -2.50
C GLU A 82 7.82 -1.11 -2.06
N LEU A 83 6.96 -0.73 -3.01
CA LEU A 83 5.74 0.01 -2.71
C LEU A 83 4.77 -0.79 -1.84
N PHE A 84 4.60 -2.09 -2.12
CA PHE A 84 3.75 -2.96 -1.32
C PHE A 84 4.23 -3.07 0.14
N THR A 85 5.54 -3.22 0.35
CA THR A 85 6.14 -3.32 1.69
C THR A 85 5.95 -2.02 2.45
N GLU A 86 6.21 -0.87 1.81
CA GLU A 86 5.99 0.43 2.42
C GLU A 86 4.53 0.63 2.88
N LEU A 87 3.56 0.25 2.04
CA LEU A 87 2.13 0.31 2.34
C LEU A 87 1.73 -0.62 3.49
N ARG A 88 2.30 -1.83 3.52
CA ARG A 88 2.03 -2.83 4.56
C ARG A 88 2.61 -2.39 5.91
N ASP A 89 3.80 -1.82 5.90
CA ASP A 89 4.50 -1.42 7.12
C ASP A 89 3.95 -0.08 7.69
N ASN A 90 3.28 0.72 6.84
CA ASN A 90 2.70 2.01 7.23
C ASN A 90 1.19 2.09 6.86
N PRO A 91 0.34 1.18 7.37
CA PRO A 91 -1.06 1.10 6.95
C PRO A 91 -1.89 2.32 7.38
N ALA A 92 -1.43 3.08 8.37
CA ALA A 92 -2.04 4.34 8.78
C ALA A 92 -1.76 5.47 7.77
N ASP A 93 -0.66 5.41 7.02
CA ASP A 93 -0.16 6.53 6.21
C ASP A 93 -0.49 6.40 4.71
N ILE A 94 -1.39 5.48 4.33
CA ILE A 94 -1.74 5.22 2.91
C ILE A 94 -2.05 6.51 2.13
N ASN A 95 -2.82 7.43 2.72
CA ASN A 95 -3.14 8.71 2.06
C ASN A 95 -1.89 9.56 1.77
N ALA A 96 -0.92 9.58 2.70
CA ALA A 96 0.34 10.30 2.53
C ALA A 96 1.24 9.59 1.48
N ILE A 97 1.28 8.26 1.50
CA ILE A 97 2.02 7.45 0.52
C ILE A 97 1.46 7.67 -0.88
N VAL A 98 0.13 7.65 -1.05
CA VAL A 98 -0.54 7.94 -2.32
C VAL A 98 -0.22 9.36 -2.77
N ALA A 99 -0.32 10.35 -1.90
CA ALA A 99 -0.04 11.74 -2.25
C ALA A 99 1.39 11.95 -2.76
N ARG A 100 2.35 11.21 -2.22
CA ARG A 100 3.76 11.28 -2.61
C ARG A 100 4.10 10.41 -3.83
N ARG A 101 3.61 9.18 -3.88
CA ARG A 101 3.98 8.15 -4.87
C ARG A 101 2.88 7.91 -5.90
N ARG A 102 1.95 8.85 -6.12
CA ARG A 102 0.79 8.66 -7.02
C ARG A 102 1.15 8.01 -8.37
N LYS A 103 2.28 8.38 -8.97
CA LYS A 103 2.81 7.84 -10.24
C LYS A 103 3.16 6.35 -10.21
N ASP A 104 3.46 5.79 -9.04
CA ASP A 104 3.82 4.38 -8.88
C ASP A 104 2.58 3.47 -8.77
N PHE A 105 1.41 4.04 -8.43
CA PHE A 105 0.12 3.35 -8.42
C PHE A 105 -0.45 3.21 -9.83
N THR A 106 0.04 2.18 -10.53
CA THR A 106 -0.32 1.86 -11.92
C THR A 106 -1.15 0.60 -12.01
N GLY A 107 -1.78 0.36 -13.17
CA GLY A 107 -2.47 -0.91 -13.43
C GLY A 107 -1.55 -2.15 -13.33
N GLU A 108 -0.24 -1.98 -13.60
CA GLU A 108 0.78 -3.03 -13.38
C GLU A 108 0.93 -3.37 -11.89
N PHE A 109 0.97 -2.36 -11.02
CA PHE A 109 1.05 -2.56 -9.58
C PHE A 109 -0.18 -3.32 -9.05
N PHE A 110 -1.39 -2.96 -9.48
CA PHE A 110 -2.60 -3.68 -9.05
C PHE A 110 -2.68 -5.10 -9.62
N ARG A 111 -2.16 -5.33 -10.83
CA ARG A 111 -1.98 -6.70 -11.34
C ARG A 111 -0.97 -7.49 -10.52
N HIS A 112 0.08 -6.87 -10.01
CA HIS A 112 1.01 -7.50 -9.08
C HIS A 112 0.34 -7.84 -7.74
N LEU A 113 -0.48 -6.95 -7.17
CA LEU A 113 -1.26 -7.26 -5.96
C LEU A 113 -2.22 -8.44 -6.18
N ASN A 114 -2.95 -8.46 -7.30
CA ASN A 114 -3.81 -9.59 -7.63
C ASN A 114 -3.00 -10.89 -7.82
N PHE A 115 -1.80 -10.80 -8.39
CA PHE A 115 -0.89 -11.94 -8.45
C PHE A 115 -0.52 -12.44 -7.05
N LEU A 116 -0.20 -11.56 -6.10
CA LEU A 116 0.09 -11.93 -4.71
C LEU A 116 -1.10 -12.64 -4.05
N VAL A 117 -2.31 -12.09 -4.18
CA VAL A 117 -3.55 -12.72 -3.67
C VAL A 117 -3.73 -14.14 -4.22
N ASN A 118 -3.41 -14.37 -5.49
CA ASN A 118 -3.54 -15.71 -6.09
C ASN A 118 -2.37 -16.65 -5.75
N ALA A 119 -1.25 -16.11 -5.28
CA ALA A 119 -0.03 -16.87 -5.07
C ALA A 119 0.18 -17.27 -3.60
N TYR A 120 -0.32 -16.48 -2.64
CA TYR A 120 -0.39 -16.86 -1.22
C TYR A 120 -1.34 -18.04 -1.02
N ASN A 121 -1.00 -18.93 -0.08
CA ASN A 121 -1.81 -20.10 0.24
C ASN A 121 -2.76 -19.86 1.43
N GLY A 122 -2.37 -19.05 2.41
CA GLY A 122 -3.18 -18.77 3.60
C GLY A 122 -4.29 -17.75 3.33
N LEU A 123 -5.35 -17.82 4.12
CA LEU A 123 -6.50 -16.92 3.99
C LEU A 123 -6.13 -15.50 4.43
N ASP A 124 -5.42 -15.39 5.55
CA ASP A 124 -5.05 -14.10 6.17
C ASP A 124 -4.14 -13.27 5.27
N GLU A 125 -3.14 -13.87 4.63
CA GLU A 125 -2.24 -13.13 3.74
C GLU A 125 -2.97 -12.66 2.48
N ARG A 126 -3.84 -13.50 1.93
CA ARG A 126 -4.65 -13.15 0.75
C ARG A 126 -5.60 -12.01 1.08
N ASP A 127 -6.29 -12.10 2.21
CA ASP A 127 -7.19 -11.07 2.69
C ASP A 127 -6.46 -9.75 2.97
N GLY A 128 -5.30 -9.83 3.64
CA GLY A 128 -4.46 -8.68 3.94
C GLY A 128 -4.05 -7.92 2.68
N VAL A 129 -3.60 -8.63 1.64
CA VAL A 129 -3.25 -8.01 0.35
C VAL A 129 -4.47 -7.40 -0.33
N ALA A 130 -5.61 -8.11 -0.35
CA ALA A 130 -6.84 -7.62 -0.97
C ALA A 130 -7.36 -6.33 -0.30
N ARG A 131 -7.37 -6.30 1.03
CA ARG A 131 -7.75 -5.11 1.82
C ARG A 131 -6.81 -3.95 1.60
N LEU A 132 -5.51 -4.20 1.57
CA LEU A 132 -4.54 -3.15 1.29
C LEU A 132 -4.76 -2.57 -0.11
N GLY A 133 -5.01 -3.42 -1.11
CA GLY A 133 -5.36 -3.01 -2.46
C GLY A 133 -6.61 -2.13 -2.52
N ALA A 134 -7.69 -2.53 -1.84
CA ALA A 134 -8.92 -1.74 -1.76
C ALA A 134 -8.72 -0.37 -1.09
N LYS A 135 -7.97 -0.33 0.03
CA LYS A 135 -7.61 0.93 0.71
C LYS A 135 -6.79 1.84 -0.20
N CYS A 136 -5.85 1.29 -0.98
CA CYS A 136 -5.07 2.06 -1.95
C CYS A 136 -5.95 2.64 -3.05
N LEU A 137 -6.85 1.85 -3.64
CA LEU A 137 -7.78 2.33 -4.68
C LEU A 137 -8.67 3.46 -4.16
N SER A 138 -9.21 3.31 -2.94
CA SER A 138 -10.01 4.35 -2.31
C SER A 138 -9.21 5.63 -2.09
N ALA A 139 -7.97 5.53 -1.58
CA ALA A 139 -7.09 6.67 -1.37
C ALA A 139 -6.66 7.35 -2.68
N ILE A 140 -6.41 6.58 -3.74
CA ILE A 140 -6.10 7.10 -5.09
C ILE A 140 -7.29 7.86 -5.66
N HIS A 141 -8.48 7.25 -5.61
CA HIS A 141 -9.69 7.90 -6.10
C HIS A 141 -9.94 9.21 -5.36
N ALA A 142 -9.84 9.20 -4.02
CA ALA A 142 -9.94 10.41 -3.23
C ALA A 142 -8.91 11.46 -3.66
N TYR A 143 -7.63 11.08 -3.79
CA TYR A 143 -6.58 11.97 -4.24
C TYR A 143 -6.85 12.57 -5.63
N ASP A 144 -7.20 11.75 -6.62
CA ASP A 144 -7.43 12.19 -8.00
C ASP A 144 -8.65 13.13 -8.09
N CYS A 145 -9.78 12.78 -7.46
CA CYS A 145 -10.95 13.65 -7.41
C CYS A 145 -10.66 14.99 -6.72
N THR A 146 -9.91 14.97 -5.62
CA THR A 146 -9.51 16.22 -4.93
C THR A 146 -8.61 17.09 -5.78
N LEU A 147 -7.77 16.49 -6.63
CA LEU A 147 -6.87 17.23 -7.50
C LEU A 147 -7.64 17.92 -8.64
N GLU A 148 -8.70 17.30 -9.15
CA GLU A 148 -9.59 17.87 -10.15
C GLU A 148 -10.44 19.04 -9.62
N GLN A 149 -10.78 19.01 -8.33
CA GLN A 149 -11.66 19.99 -7.68
C GLN A 149 -10.90 20.96 -6.76
N LEU A 150 -9.58 21.02 -6.90
CA LEU A 150 -8.70 21.64 -5.91
C LEU A 150 -8.86 23.17 -5.86
N ASP A 151 -9.43 23.69 -4.76
CA ASP A 151 -9.35 25.11 -4.42
C ASP A 151 -8.05 25.36 -3.64
N ILE A 152 -6.96 25.56 -4.40
CA ILE A 152 -5.62 25.72 -3.84
C ILE A 152 -5.53 26.94 -2.94
N GLU A 153 -6.13 28.08 -3.34
CA GLU A 153 -5.95 29.35 -2.63
C GLU A 153 -6.62 29.33 -1.26
N SER A 154 -7.86 28.85 -1.19
CA SER A 154 -8.59 28.71 0.07
C SER A 154 -7.92 27.70 1.01
N ALA A 155 -7.55 26.54 0.48
CA ALA A 155 -6.89 25.49 1.26
C ALA A 155 -5.50 25.93 1.76
N GLN A 156 -4.73 26.63 0.92
CA GLN A 156 -3.41 27.15 1.30
C GLN A 156 -3.54 28.21 2.39
N THR A 157 -4.50 29.13 2.26
CA THR A 157 -4.75 30.17 3.28
C THR A 157 -5.08 29.56 4.64
N LYS A 158 -5.95 28.54 4.68
CA LYS A 158 -6.27 27.80 5.91
C LYS A 158 -5.05 27.07 6.47
N PHE A 159 -4.24 26.46 5.61
CA PHE A 159 -3.06 25.72 6.04
C PHE A 159 -1.98 26.67 6.61
N ASP A 160 -1.75 27.82 5.97
CA ASP A 160 -0.84 28.84 6.47
C ASP A 160 -1.31 29.41 7.82
N ASP A 161 -2.62 29.60 8.00
CA ASP A 161 -3.18 30.01 9.29
C ASP A 161 -2.94 28.97 10.41
N ILE A 162 -3.01 27.67 10.09
CA ILE A 162 -2.64 26.60 11.04
C ILE A 162 -1.15 26.68 11.37
N LEU A 163 -0.29 26.81 10.37
CA LEU A 163 1.17 26.83 10.55
C LEU A 163 1.67 28.07 11.29
N ASN A 164 0.99 29.20 11.16
CA ASN A 164 1.32 30.46 11.84
C ASN A 164 0.74 30.55 13.27
N SER A 165 0.23 29.45 13.83
CA SER A 165 -0.27 29.41 15.20
C SER A 165 0.84 29.67 16.22
N SER A 166 0.50 30.33 17.34
CA SER A 166 1.44 30.67 18.41
C SER A 166 2.04 29.47 19.13
N SER A 167 1.35 28.33 19.11
CA SER A 167 1.80 27.07 19.70
C SER A 167 1.28 25.86 18.94
N LEU A 168 1.83 24.68 19.23
CA LEU A 168 1.35 23.42 18.67
C LEU A 168 -0.07 23.08 19.14
N GLU A 169 -0.40 23.38 20.40
CA GLU A 169 -1.74 23.19 20.95
C GLU A 169 -2.75 24.03 20.16
N ASP A 170 -2.43 25.32 19.93
CA ASP A 170 -3.28 26.23 19.15
C ASP A 170 -3.50 25.72 17.72
N ALA A 171 -2.45 25.22 17.07
CA ALA A 171 -2.56 24.62 15.73
C ALA A 171 -3.50 23.40 15.73
N CYS A 172 -3.38 22.54 16.74
CA CYS A 172 -4.24 21.36 16.87
C CYS A 172 -5.70 21.74 17.14
N ASP A 173 -5.94 22.77 17.97
CA ASP A 173 -7.28 23.26 18.27
C ASP A 173 -7.94 23.96 17.08
N LYS A 174 -7.17 24.65 16.23
CA LYS A 174 -7.66 25.16 14.94
C LYS A 174 -8.14 24.02 14.03
N ILE A 175 -7.38 22.93 13.92
CA ILE A 175 -7.78 21.75 13.12
C ILE A 175 -9.10 21.17 13.64
N LYS A 176 -9.23 20.99 14.97
CA LYS A 176 -10.46 20.50 15.60
C LYS A 176 -11.64 21.43 15.31
N SER A 177 -11.41 22.75 15.32
CA SER A 177 -12.44 23.76 15.06
C SER A 177 -12.89 23.73 13.59
N LEU A 178 -11.96 23.63 12.65
CA LEU A 178 -12.24 23.45 11.22
C LEU A 178 -13.05 22.18 10.95
N ALA A 179 -12.73 21.09 11.64
CA ALA A 179 -13.50 19.84 11.54
C ALA A 179 -14.94 20.01 12.03
N LYS A 180 -15.15 20.67 13.19
CA LYS A 180 -16.50 20.97 13.72
C LYS A 180 -17.31 21.87 12.79
N ALA A 181 -16.67 22.84 12.15
CA ALA A 181 -17.29 23.75 11.19
C ALA A 181 -17.55 23.09 9.81
N LYS A 182 -17.10 21.84 9.59
CA LYS A 182 -17.10 21.17 8.27
C LYS A 182 -16.26 21.91 7.22
N GLU A 183 -15.26 22.67 7.66
CA GLU A 183 -14.33 23.43 6.82
C GLU A 183 -12.97 22.74 6.67
N LEU A 184 -12.76 21.61 7.35
CA LEU A 184 -11.68 20.67 7.09
C LEU A 184 -11.98 19.88 5.80
N ASP A 185 -11.97 20.60 4.69
CA ASP A 185 -12.33 20.09 3.38
C ASP A 185 -11.23 19.23 2.75
N SER A 186 -11.58 18.56 1.66
CA SER A 186 -10.74 17.58 1.00
C SER A 186 -9.45 18.19 0.39
N SER A 187 -9.48 19.46 0.01
CA SER A 187 -8.30 20.21 -0.48
C SER A 187 -7.33 20.49 0.66
N LEU A 188 -7.82 20.95 1.81
CA LEU A 188 -6.99 21.18 3.00
C LEU A 188 -6.37 19.86 3.52
N ILE A 189 -7.15 18.78 3.58
CA ILE A 189 -6.66 17.46 3.97
C ILE A 189 -5.54 17.00 3.02
N LEU A 190 -5.69 17.24 1.71
CA LEU A 190 -4.68 16.88 0.72
C LEU A 190 -3.37 17.66 0.94
N LEU A 191 -3.44 18.96 1.20
CA LEU A 191 -2.26 19.78 1.50
C LEU A 191 -1.53 19.29 2.75
N ILE A 192 -2.26 19.01 3.83
CA ILE A 192 -1.68 18.48 5.07
C ILE A 192 -1.00 17.12 4.83
N ASN A 193 -1.64 16.22 4.07
CA ASN A 193 -1.05 14.92 3.72
C ASN A 193 0.25 15.07 2.90
N ARG A 194 0.27 16.00 1.93
CA ARG A 194 1.47 16.30 1.13
C ARG A 194 2.58 16.91 1.98
N ALA A 195 2.24 17.85 2.85
CA ALA A 195 3.19 18.51 3.73
C ALA A 195 3.84 17.51 4.72
N TRP A 196 3.05 16.63 5.32
CA TRP A 196 3.57 15.55 6.16
C TRP A 196 4.47 14.59 5.37
N ALA A 197 4.06 14.16 4.17
CA ALA A 197 4.88 13.28 3.34
C ALA A 197 6.23 13.92 2.98
N ALA A 198 6.24 15.21 2.63
CA ALA A 198 7.46 15.95 2.34
C ALA A 198 8.35 16.13 3.57
N ALA A 199 7.76 16.41 4.74
CA ALA A 199 8.50 16.56 6.00
C ALA A 199 9.14 15.25 6.46
N LYS A 200 8.41 14.13 6.34
CA LYS A 200 8.88 12.78 6.71
C LYS A 200 10.17 12.41 5.95
N ASP A 201 10.16 12.64 4.63
CA ASP A 201 11.27 12.26 3.74
C ASP A 201 12.42 13.27 3.68
N SER A 202 12.22 14.47 4.22
CA SER A 202 13.24 15.52 4.20
C SER A 202 14.45 15.14 5.05
N THR A 203 15.64 15.16 4.45
CA THR A 203 16.92 14.97 5.16
C THR A 203 17.45 16.26 5.80
N THR A 204 16.86 17.41 5.45
CA THR A 204 17.33 18.74 5.87
C THR A 204 16.44 19.37 6.95
N MET A 205 15.20 18.92 7.10
CA MET A 205 14.31 19.40 8.16
C MET A 205 14.73 18.85 9.52
N LYS A 206 14.76 19.75 10.51
CA LYS A 206 15.02 19.39 11.91
C LYS A 206 13.90 18.50 12.44
N ASP A 207 14.25 17.56 13.33
CA ASP A 207 13.29 16.62 13.92
C ASP A 207 12.11 17.33 14.59
N LYS A 208 12.36 18.45 15.29
CA LYS A 208 11.29 19.28 15.88
C LYS A 208 10.23 19.73 14.88
N VAL A 209 10.62 20.05 13.63
CA VAL A 209 9.67 20.47 12.60
C VAL A 209 8.89 19.27 12.06
N LYS A 210 9.55 18.11 11.96
CA LYS A 210 8.88 16.85 11.61
C LYS A 210 7.85 16.47 12.68
N ASP A 211 8.19 16.62 13.95
CA ASP A 211 7.28 16.33 15.08
C ASP A 211 6.05 17.26 15.06
N ILE A 212 6.24 18.55 14.80
CA ILE A 212 5.12 19.50 14.63
C ILE A 212 4.21 19.08 13.48
N MET A 213 4.79 18.79 12.31
CA MET A 213 4.02 18.37 11.14
C MET A 213 3.31 17.03 11.37
N TYR A 214 3.94 16.10 12.08
CA TYR A 214 3.34 14.83 12.48
C TYR A 214 2.10 15.07 13.35
N ASN A 215 2.20 15.94 14.36
CA ASN A 215 1.08 16.25 15.25
C ASN A 215 -0.09 16.94 14.53
N ILE A 216 0.18 17.83 13.59
CA ILE A 216 -0.85 18.43 12.71
C ILE A 216 -1.54 17.34 11.88
N TYR A 217 -0.75 16.44 11.29
CA TYR A 217 -1.26 15.32 10.49
C TYR A 217 -2.10 14.33 11.32
N THR A 218 -1.64 13.94 12.50
CA THR A 218 -2.37 13.00 13.38
C THR A 218 -3.66 13.64 13.90
N THR A 219 -3.62 14.89 14.32
CA THR A 219 -4.81 15.64 14.77
C THR A 219 -5.84 15.76 13.67
N THR A 220 -5.41 16.01 12.43
CA THR A 220 -6.30 16.04 11.25
C THR A 220 -7.00 14.70 11.08
N LYS A 221 -6.27 13.58 11.16
CA LYS A 221 -6.85 12.23 11.03
C LYS A 221 -7.80 11.89 12.16
N GLU A 222 -7.49 12.29 13.38
CA GLU A 222 -8.35 12.07 14.55
C GLU A 222 -9.64 12.88 14.48
N SER A 223 -9.53 14.14 14.06
CA SER A 223 -10.66 15.03 13.89
C SER A 223 -11.62 14.51 12.81
N LEU A 224 -11.10 13.98 11.70
CA LEU A 224 -11.92 13.31 10.67
C LEU A 224 -12.64 12.06 11.19
N LYS A 225 -12.01 11.28 12.08
CA LYS A 225 -12.67 10.13 12.72
C LYS A 225 -13.80 10.59 13.64
N SER A 226 -13.61 11.70 14.36
CA SER A 226 -14.58 12.19 15.35
C SER A 226 -15.90 12.64 14.71
N ILE A 227 -15.84 13.33 13.58
CA ILE A 227 -16.99 13.86 12.83
C ILE A 227 -17.72 12.80 11.98
N SER A 228 -17.19 11.57 11.94
CA SER A 228 -17.79 10.48 11.19
C SER A 228 -19.11 10.03 11.83
N PRO A 229 -20.17 9.80 11.04
CA PRO A 229 -21.45 9.27 11.56
C PRO A 229 -21.27 7.95 12.34
N PRO A 230 -22.11 7.66 13.35
CA PRO A 230 -22.03 6.43 14.13
C PRO A 230 -22.01 5.15 13.28
N GLU A 231 -22.81 5.11 12.23
CA GLU A 231 -22.92 3.99 11.29
C GLU A 231 -21.60 3.78 10.55
N MET A 232 -20.96 4.87 10.13
CA MET A 232 -19.65 4.83 9.47
C MET A 232 -18.55 4.35 10.42
N LYS A 233 -18.65 4.70 11.72
CA LYS A 233 -17.74 4.18 12.76
C LYS A 233 -17.92 2.67 12.95
N LEU A 234 -19.16 2.18 12.97
CA LEU A 234 -19.46 0.75 13.08
C LEU A 234 -18.96 -0.04 11.87
N ILE A 235 -19.24 0.43 10.65
CA ILE A 235 -18.74 -0.20 9.41
C ILE A 235 -17.20 -0.22 9.44
N LYS A 236 -16.56 0.88 9.82
CA LYS A 236 -15.10 0.94 9.93
C LYS A 236 -14.55 -0.02 10.99
N TYR A 237 -15.25 -0.22 12.10
CA TYR A 237 -14.89 -1.20 13.11
C TYR A 237 -14.93 -2.62 12.53
N LEU A 238 -16.05 -3.00 11.92
CA LEU A 238 -16.22 -4.31 11.29
C LEU A 238 -15.14 -4.57 10.22
N LEU A 239 -14.87 -3.59 9.35
CA LEU A 239 -13.85 -3.70 8.29
C LEU A 239 -12.39 -3.79 8.81
N ASN A 240 -12.16 -3.53 10.10
CA ASN A 240 -10.84 -3.60 10.72
C ASN A 240 -10.63 -4.84 11.61
N ILE A 241 -11.63 -5.71 11.75
CA ILE A 241 -11.45 -7.04 12.35
C ILE A 241 -10.34 -7.78 11.57
N GLU A 242 -9.34 -8.27 12.32
CA GLU A 242 -8.11 -8.85 11.76
C GLU A 242 -8.39 -10.21 11.13
N ASP A 243 -9.08 -11.08 11.88
CA ASP A 243 -9.43 -12.43 11.41
C ASP A 243 -10.48 -12.35 10.28
N PRO A 244 -10.19 -12.89 9.08
CA PRO A 244 -11.11 -12.83 7.95
C PRO A 244 -12.44 -13.55 8.19
N GLU A 245 -12.44 -14.65 8.93
CA GLU A 245 -13.63 -15.46 9.19
C GLU A 245 -14.55 -14.76 10.20
N GLU A 246 -13.98 -14.27 11.32
CA GLU A 246 -14.66 -13.46 12.32
C GLU A 246 -15.27 -12.22 11.68
N ARG A 247 -14.50 -11.54 10.83
CA ARG A 247 -14.99 -10.35 10.13
C ARG A 247 -16.16 -10.68 9.22
N PHE A 248 -16.07 -11.76 8.45
CA PHE A 248 -17.16 -12.18 7.58
C PHE A 248 -18.41 -12.51 8.40
N GLY A 249 -18.27 -13.23 9.52
CA GLY A 249 -19.37 -13.53 10.44
C GLY A 249 -19.99 -12.27 11.05
N ALA A 250 -19.17 -11.32 11.50
CA ALA A 250 -19.62 -10.06 12.08
C ALA A 250 -20.34 -9.18 11.05
N LEU A 251 -19.82 -9.10 9.81
CA LEU A 251 -20.50 -8.41 8.71
C LEU A 251 -21.82 -9.10 8.34
N ALA A 252 -21.82 -10.42 8.17
CA ALA A 252 -23.03 -11.18 7.87
C ALA A 252 -24.10 -10.97 8.94
N THR A 253 -23.72 -10.94 10.21
CA THR A 253 -24.65 -10.66 11.33
C THR A 253 -25.16 -9.23 11.27
N ALA A 254 -24.28 -8.23 11.08
CA ALA A 254 -24.65 -6.82 11.07
C ALA A 254 -25.58 -6.44 9.90
N PHE A 255 -25.48 -7.14 8.77
CA PHE A 255 -26.31 -6.93 7.58
C PHE A 255 -27.42 -7.98 7.40
N SER A 256 -27.58 -8.91 8.34
CA SER A 256 -28.75 -9.78 8.35
C SER A 256 -29.96 -8.98 8.85
N PRO A 257 -31.09 -8.99 8.13
CA PRO A 257 -32.32 -8.42 8.68
C PRO A 257 -32.62 -9.18 9.97
N GLY A 258 -32.71 -8.45 11.09
CA GLY A 258 -33.19 -9.04 12.33
C GLY A 258 -34.61 -9.58 12.11
N ASP A 259 -35.00 -10.61 12.85
CA ASP A 259 -36.43 -10.85 13.07
C ASP A 259 -37.02 -9.50 13.50
N GLU A 260 -37.98 -8.98 12.73
CA GLU A 260 -38.75 -7.78 13.08
C GLU A 260 -39.52 -8.05 14.38
N ARG A 261 -38.83 -8.05 15.51
CA ARG A 261 -39.47 -7.89 16.81
C ARG A 261 -39.67 -6.40 16.93
N GLU A 262 -40.90 -5.99 16.65
CA GLU A 262 -41.46 -4.67 16.93
C GLU A 262 -40.68 -3.95 18.02
N ALA A 263 -40.17 -2.76 17.69
CA ALA A 263 -39.66 -1.84 18.68
C ALA A 263 -40.77 -1.60 19.72
N LYS A 264 -40.68 -2.29 20.86
CA LYS A 264 -41.40 -1.88 22.06
C LYS A 264 -40.56 -0.79 22.71
N ASP A 265 -41.18 0.38 22.76
CA ASP A 265 -40.75 1.68 23.28
C ASP A 265 -39.81 2.52 22.42
N GLU A 266 -40.42 3.49 21.71
CA GLU A 266 -39.79 4.68 21.15
C GLU A 266 -39.28 5.67 22.22
N ASP A 267 -39.52 5.42 23.51
CA ASP A 267 -39.21 6.39 24.59
C ASP A 267 -37.89 6.14 25.35
N ALA A 268 -37.08 5.15 24.93
CA ALA A 268 -35.80 4.85 25.60
C ALA A 268 -34.60 5.71 25.13
N LEU A 269 -34.79 6.65 24.19
CA LEU A 269 -33.69 7.46 23.62
C LEU A 269 -33.56 8.88 24.21
N TYR A 270 -34.33 9.23 25.24
CA TYR A 270 -34.20 10.53 25.95
C TYR A 270 -34.26 10.40 27.48
N THR A 271 -33.37 9.59 28.07
CA THR A 271 -32.89 9.75 29.46
C THR A 271 -31.41 9.43 29.53
#